data_AF-A0A556C7T1-F1
#
_entry.id   AF-A0A556C7T1-F1
#
_cell.length_a   1.000
_cell.length_b   1.000
_cell.length_c   1.000
_cell.angle_alpha   90.00
_cell.angle_beta   90.00
_cell.angle_gamma   90.00
#
_symmetry.space_group_name_H-M   'P 1'
#
loop_
_entity.id
_entity.type
_entity.pdbx_description
1 polymer ?
#
loop_
_entity_poly.entity_id
_entity_poly.type
_entity_poly.pdbx_seq_one_letter_code
_entity_poly.pdbx_strand_id
1 'polypeptide(L)'
;MNVDSQPTNKKTKENQTEVHLVQTYKNYKVYCQDLIVKVDKNGVITTVSGKVVQNLDQQPNLTITNFLSKNEVKSKLRDILQILSDATATKPSIGILVYKKKEVYHS
;
A
#
# COMPACT_ATOMS: atom_id res chain seq x y z
N MET A 1 17.02 -12.75 5.08
CA MET A 1 16.10 -12.06 6.03
C MET A 1 14.70 -12.18 5.44
N ASN A 2 13.68 -12.56 6.22
CA ASN A 2 12.31 -12.71 5.68
C ASN A 2 11.63 -11.36 5.46
N VAL A 3 12.05 -10.34 6.21
CA VAL A 3 11.56 -8.96 6.13
C VAL A 3 12.61 -8.11 5.44
N ASP A 4 12.19 -7.24 4.52
CA ASP A 4 13.06 -6.29 3.83
C ASP A 4 12.32 -4.97 3.54
N SER A 5 13.03 -3.93 3.10
CA SER A 5 12.48 -2.62 2.73
C SER A 5 13.02 -2.14 1.39
N GLN A 6 12.13 -1.92 0.43
CA GLN A 6 12.49 -1.59 -0.94
C GLN A 6 12.04 -0.17 -1.32
N PRO A 7 12.84 0.64 -2.02
CA PRO A 7 12.45 1.98 -2.42
C PRO A 7 11.34 1.96 -3.48
N THR A 8 10.31 2.78 -3.26
CA THR A 8 9.17 2.96 -4.17
C THR A 8 9.16 4.31 -4.86
N ASN A 9 9.65 5.35 -4.18
CA ASN A 9 9.79 6.69 -4.73
C ASN A 9 11.03 7.36 -4.12
N LYS A 10 11.72 8.16 -4.92
CA LYS A 10 12.86 8.95 -4.50
C LYS A 10 12.67 10.38 -4.99
N LYS A 11 12.74 11.34 -4.07
CA LYS A 11 12.69 12.78 -4.37
C LYS A 11 13.92 13.44 -3.79
N THR A 12 14.69 14.11 -4.64
CA THR A 12 15.88 14.87 -4.22
C THR A 12 15.57 16.36 -4.29
N LYS A 13 15.88 17.08 -3.20
CA LYS A 13 16.01 18.54 -3.15
C LYS A 13 17.45 18.87 -2.78
N GLU A 14 17.94 20.06 -3.12
CA GLU A 14 19.37 20.44 -3.13
C GLU A 14 20.26 19.85 -2.03
N ASN A 15 19.78 19.73 -0.78
CA ASN A 15 20.57 19.21 0.35
C ASN A 15 20.01 17.94 1.01
N GLN A 16 18.90 17.39 0.51
CA GLN A 16 18.22 16.26 1.14
C GLN A 16 17.49 15.39 0.11
N THR A 17 17.63 14.08 0.28
CA THR A 17 16.89 13.06 -0.46
C THR A 17 15.82 12.46 0.45
N GLU A 18 14.57 12.45 0.00
CA GLU A 18 13.48 11.70 0.62
C GLU A 18 13.25 10.40 -0.15
N VAL A 19 13.21 9.28 0.57
CA VAL A 19 13.00 7.93 0.02
C VAL A 19 11.78 7.32 0.68
N HIS A 20 10.81 6.92 -0.13
CA HIS A 20 9.64 6.16 0.32
C HIS A 20 9.96 4.67 0.18
N LEU A 21 9.82 3.93 1.27
CA LEU A 21 10.11 2.51 1.34
C LEU A 21 8.83 1.70 1.49
N VAL A 22 8.81 0.52 0.86
CA VAL A 22 7.78 -0.50 1.08
C VAL A 22 8.39 -1.66 1.84
N GLN A 23 7.75 -2.08 2.93
CA GLN A 23 8.13 -3.30 3.63
C GLN A 23 7.67 -4.51 2.82
N THR A 24 8.56 -5.50 2.70
CA THR A 24 8.27 -6.80 2.10
C THR A 24 8.43 -7.90 3.14
N TYR A 25 7.66 -8.97 2.99
CA TYR A 25 7.77 -10.19 3.77
C TYR A 25 7.69 -11.41 2.86
N LYS A 26 8.73 -12.25 2.83
CA LYS A 26 8.83 -13.41 1.92
C LYS A 26 8.48 -13.05 0.47
N ASN A 27 8.99 -11.92 -0.03
CA ASN A 27 8.72 -11.33 -1.35
C ASN A 27 7.29 -10.80 -1.59
N TYR A 28 6.41 -10.84 -0.59
CA TYR A 28 5.10 -10.19 -0.66
C TYR A 28 5.18 -8.76 -0.14
N LYS A 29 4.53 -7.84 -0.86
CA LYS A 29 4.34 -6.46 -0.41
C LYS A 29 3.44 -6.44 0.82
N VAL A 30 3.88 -5.79 1.89
CA VAL A 30 3.02 -5.46 3.04
C VAL A 30 2.29 -4.15 2.73
N TYR A 31 0.96 -4.20 2.72
CA TYR A 31 0.11 -3.04 2.42
C TYR A 31 -0.17 -2.20 3.67
N CYS A 32 -0.70 -0.98 3.46
CA CYS A 32 -1.04 -0.02 4.52
C CYS A 32 0.16 0.42 5.37
N GLN A 33 1.31 0.57 4.72
CA GLN A 33 2.51 1.14 5.30
C GLN A 33 2.97 2.36 4.54
N ASP A 34 3.53 3.29 5.30
CA ASP A 34 4.21 4.48 4.82
C ASP A 34 5.51 4.55 5.62
N LEU A 35 6.64 4.15 5.05
CA LEU A 35 7.97 4.34 5.65
C LEU A 35 8.73 5.36 4.81
N ILE A 36 9.15 6.45 5.43
CA ILE A 36 9.84 7.55 4.76
C ILE A 36 11.18 7.77 5.46
N VAL A 37 12.24 7.78 4.67
CA VAL A 37 13.61 8.03 5.13
C VAL A 37 14.12 9.28 4.44
N LYS A 38 14.67 10.21 5.21
CA LYS A 38 15.36 11.39 4.69
C LYS A 38 16.85 11.27 4.93
N VAL A 39 17.61 11.57 3.90
CA VAL A 39 19.06 11.42 3.84
C VAL A 39 19.66 12.76 3.43
N ASP A 40 20.69 13.23 4.11
CA ASP A 40 21.40 14.46 3.71
C ASP A 40 22.29 14.23 2.46
N LYS A 41 22.93 15.30 1.99
CA LYS A 41 23.87 15.25 0.85
C LYS A 41 25.07 14.32 1.04
N ASN A 42 25.40 13.96 2.29
CA ASN A 42 26.51 13.07 2.62
C ASN A 42 26.07 11.61 2.78
N GLY A 43 24.78 11.31 2.60
CA GLY A 43 24.24 9.96 2.80
C GLY A 43 23.88 9.65 4.25
N VAL A 44 23.89 10.64 5.15
CA VAL A 44 23.50 10.44 6.56
C VAL A 44 21.98 10.48 6.69
N ILE A 45 21.41 9.46 7.34
CA ILE A 45 19.99 9.43 7.67
C ILE A 45 19.71 10.52 8.71
N THR A 46 18.89 11.51 8.33
CA THR A 46 18.52 12.64 9.19
C THR A 46 17.11 12.49 9.78
N THR A 47 16.26 11.70 9.13
CA THR A 47 14.90 11.44 9.62
C THR A 47 14.43 10.07 9.17
N VAL A 48 13.77 9.35 10.08
CA VAL A 48 12.97 8.16 9.77
C VAL A 48 11.59 8.41 10.34
N SER A 49 10.56 8.31 9.50
CA SER A 49 9.17 8.49 9.91
C SER A 49 8.27 7.49 9.23
N GLY A 50 7.11 7.22 9.84
CA GLY A 50 6.12 6.33 9.27
C GLY A 50 5.78 5.12 10.13
N LYS A 51 5.17 4.11 9.51
CA LYS A 51 4.69 2.88 10.17
C LYS A 51 5.25 1.65 9.47
N VAL A 52 5.79 0.74 10.28
CA VAL A 52 6.19 -0.61 9.85
C VAL A 52 5.44 -1.66 10.67
N VAL A 53 5.17 -2.81 10.07
CA VAL A 53 4.60 -3.94 10.78
C VAL A 53 5.73 -4.76 11.39
N GLN A 54 5.69 -4.89 12.71
CA GLN A 54 6.64 -5.69 13.47
C GLN A 54 6.12 -7.13 13.63
N ASN A 55 7.02 -8.05 13.97
CA ASN A 55 6.70 -9.45 14.27
C ASN A 55 5.89 -10.15 13.16
N LEU A 56 6.23 -9.88 11.89
CA LEU A 56 5.52 -10.45 10.74
C LEU A 56 5.51 -11.99 10.76
N ASP A 57 6.58 -12.65 11.23
CA ASP A 57 6.59 -14.11 11.37
C ASP A 57 5.57 -14.65 12.39
N GLN A 58 5.06 -13.81 13.30
CA GLN A 58 4.06 -14.16 14.31
C GLN A 58 2.63 -13.80 13.89
N GLN A 59 2.45 -13.14 12.74
CA GLN A 59 1.14 -12.71 12.26
C GLN A 59 0.34 -13.93 11.74
N PRO A 60 -0.80 -14.28 12.36
CA PRO A 60 -1.51 -15.53 12.05
C PRO A 60 -2.10 -15.55 10.64
N ASN A 61 -2.41 -14.38 10.07
CA ASN A 61 -2.87 -14.27 8.69
C ASN A 61 -1.79 -14.61 7.65
N LEU A 62 -0.51 -14.60 8.03
CA LEU A 62 0.62 -14.94 7.16
C LEU A 62 0.98 -16.44 7.20
N THR A 63 0.40 -17.21 8.13
CA THR A 63 0.53 -18.68 8.20
C THR A 63 -0.60 -19.43 7.50
N ILE A 64 -1.62 -18.71 7.03
CA ILE A 64 -2.75 -19.26 6.26
C ILE A 64 -2.23 -19.79 4.92
N THR A 65 -2.63 -20.99 4.52
CA THR A 65 -2.21 -21.61 3.24
C THR A 65 -3.38 -21.84 2.27
N ASN A 66 -4.62 -21.80 2.76
CA ASN A 66 -5.84 -21.97 1.97
C ASN A 66 -6.28 -20.65 1.30
N PHE A 67 -5.35 -19.97 0.63
CA PHE A 67 -5.69 -18.76 -0.12
C PHE A 67 -6.58 -19.07 -1.31
N LEU A 68 -7.57 -18.20 -1.52
CA LEU A 68 -8.35 -18.20 -2.76
C LEU A 68 -7.45 -17.84 -3.94
N SER A 69 -7.71 -18.45 -5.09
CA SER A 69 -7.09 -18.05 -6.34
C SER A 69 -7.50 -16.62 -6.72
N LYS A 70 -6.69 -15.99 -7.58
CA LYS A 70 -6.96 -14.65 -8.11
C LYS A 70 -8.36 -14.53 -8.73
N ASN A 71 -8.88 -15.59 -9.37
CA ASN A 71 -10.20 -15.57 -10.00
C ASN A 71 -11.33 -15.69 -8.96
N GLU A 72 -11.16 -16.55 -7.95
CA GLU A 72 -12.12 -16.68 -6.85
C GLU A 72 -12.24 -15.39 -6.05
N VAL A 73 -11.10 -14.73 -5.73
CA VAL A 73 -11.09 -13.42 -5.05
C VAL A 73 -11.86 -12.39 -5.87
N LYS A 74 -11.63 -12.32 -7.19
CA LYS A 74 -12.34 -11.39 -8.08
C LYS A 74 -13.84 -11.67 -8.11
N SER A 75 -14.24 -12.93 -8.23
CA SER A 75 -15.66 -13.32 -8.25
C SER A 75 -16.34 -12.93 -6.94
N LYS A 76 -15.78 -13.33 -5.80
CA LYS A 76 -16.33 -12.99 -4.49
C LYS A 76 -16.39 -11.49 -4.25
N LEU A 77 -15.37 -10.73 -4.66
CA LEU A 77 -15.40 -9.27 -4.55
C LEU A 77 -16.47 -8.64 -5.43
N ARG A 78 -16.71 -9.15 -6.64
CA ARG A 78 -17.83 -8.69 -7.49
C ARG A 78 -19.16 -8.91 -6.79
N ASP A 79 -19.36 -10.10 -6.22
CA ASP A 79 -20.60 -10.44 -5.52
C ASP A 79 -20.81 -9.54 -4.28
N ILE A 80 -19.76 -9.41 -3.44
CA ILE A 80 -19.79 -8.59 -2.21
C ILE A 80 -20.04 -7.11 -2.51
N LEU A 81 -19.36 -6.58 -3.52
CA LEU A 81 -19.46 -5.17 -3.91
C LEU A 81 -20.63 -4.89 -4.87
N GLN A 82 -21.44 -5.91 -5.20
CA GLN A 82 -22.57 -5.81 -6.12
C GLN A 82 -22.17 -5.23 -7.49
N ILE A 83 -20.98 -5.58 -7.98
CA ILE A 83 -20.48 -5.12 -9.26
C ILE A 83 -21.17 -5.93 -10.36
N LEU A 84 -21.94 -5.25 -11.22
CA LEU A 84 -22.63 -5.86 -12.34
C LEU A 84 -21.68 -6.67 -13.25
N SER A 85 -22.15 -7.79 -13.79
CA SER A 85 -21.34 -8.73 -14.58
C SER A 85 -20.75 -8.10 -15.85
N ASP A 86 -21.45 -7.12 -16.43
CA ASP A 86 -21.05 -6.35 -17.61
C ASP A 86 -20.15 -5.14 -17.28
N ALA A 87 -19.91 -4.86 -16.00
CA ALA A 87 -19.04 -3.78 -15.59
C ALA A 87 -17.62 -3.99 -16.13
N THR A 88 -17.16 -3.03 -16.93
CA THR A 88 -15.84 -3.01 -17.54
C THR A 88 -14.79 -2.64 -16.50
N ALA A 89 -13.74 -3.46 -16.41
CA ALA A 89 -12.60 -3.18 -15.54
C ALA A 89 -11.71 -2.12 -16.22
N THR A 90 -11.99 -0.85 -15.99
CA THR A 90 -11.07 0.22 -16.40
C THR A 90 -9.89 0.22 -15.45
N LYS A 91 -8.67 0.01 -15.97
CA LYS A 91 -7.45 0.14 -15.16
C LYS A 91 -7.31 1.64 -14.82
N PRO A 92 -7.42 2.06 -13.54
CA PRO A 92 -7.31 3.47 -13.24
C PRO A 92 -5.87 3.92 -13.51
N SER A 93 -5.74 4.92 -14.38
CA SER A 93 -4.54 5.72 -14.50
C SER A 93 -4.57 6.78 -13.38
N ILE A 94 -3.91 6.47 -12.26
CA ILE A 94 -3.42 7.42 -11.22
C ILE A 94 -4.45 7.87 -10.16
N GLY A 95 -3.98 7.99 -8.90
CA GLY A 95 -4.43 9.00 -7.93
C GLY A 95 -5.77 8.74 -7.22
N ILE A 96 -5.76 8.77 -5.90
CA ILE A 96 -6.94 8.64 -5.02
C ILE A 96 -8.05 9.58 -5.49
N LEU A 97 -9.22 9.02 -5.79
CA LEU A 97 -10.42 9.76 -6.18
C LEU A 97 -11.28 10.01 -4.92
N VAL A 98 -11.43 11.27 -4.53
CA VAL A 98 -12.25 11.69 -3.40
C VAL A 98 -13.62 12.15 -3.91
N TYR A 99 -14.69 11.51 -3.44
CA TYR A 99 -16.06 11.95 -3.71
C TYR A 99 -16.55 12.86 -2.57
N LYS A 100 -17.00 14.08 -2.89
CA LYS A 100 -17.71 14.93 -1.92
C LYS A 100 -19.15 14.45 -1.78
N LYS A 101 -19.59 14.24 -0.53
CA LYS A 101 -20.98 13.97 -0.17
C LYS A 101 -21.85 15.18 -0.57
N LYS A 102 -23.02 14.94 -1.19
CA LYS A 102 -24.00 16.01 -1.44
C LYS A 102 -24.52 16.54 -0.09
N GLU A 103 -24.47 17.85 0.10
CA GLU A 103 -25.19 18.51 1.18
C GLU A 103 -26.69 18.42 0.89
N VAL A 104 -27.43 17.88 1.86
CA VAL A 104 -28.90 17.91 1.86
C VAL A 104 -29.27 19.14 2.68
N TYR A 105 -29.87 20.14 2.03
CA TYR A 105 -30.50 21.24 2.74
C TYR A 105 -31.84 20.75 3.27
N HIS A 106 -32.01 20.78 4.59
CA HIS A 106 -33.32 20.62 5.21
C HIS A 106 -34.01 21.99 5.17
N SER A 107 -35.19 22.03 4.53
CA SER A 107 -36.05 23.21 4.43
C SER A 107 -36.58 23.66 5.79
#